data_AF-A0A3M1ID80-F1
#
_entry.id   AF-A0A3M1ID80-F1
#
_cell.length_a   1.000
_cell.length_b   1.000
_cell.length_c   1.000
_cell.angle_alpha   90.00
_cell.angle_beta   90.00
_cell.angle_gamma   90.00
#
_symmetry.space_group_name_H-M   'P 1'
#
loop_
_entity.id
_entity.type
_entity.pdbx_description
1 polymer ?
#
loop_
_entity_poly.entity_id
_entity_poly.type
_entity_poly.pdbx_seq_one_letter_code
_entity_poly.pdbx_strand_id
1 'polypeptide(L)'
;PDPRLRPAIRTPALRVATLTERTREAILTERQRRPFQSLADFFLRVRPSREEMEALSRAGAFDGFGHTRCQQFWEIQQLAARWGPDTPAGQGWLIPPPTARTDARAAFSEPTRLQRLQWEMELLGFPASGHPLELYPDVAWETYCPVARLAEFAGQEVTLCGLVIEDRVHHQSTGEPMKFLTLADWTGVVETELFAASYRRHGLATVRHPVLEVTGRVEPFENGRGCTLRVLRAGEPRRRKR
;
A
#
# COMPACT_ATOMS: atom_id res chain seq x y z
N PRO A 1 -11.50 -9.44 -23.78
CA PRO A 1 -11.32 -8.10 -23.18
C PRO A 1 -12.69 -7.43 -23.00
N ASP A 2 -13.05 -7.02 -21.79
CA ASP A 2 -14.31 -6.29 -21.57
C ASP A 2 -14.23 -4.93 -22.28
N PRO A 3 -15.07 -4.65 -23.30
CA PRO A 3 -15.03 -3.42 -24.07
C PRO A 3 -15.33 -2.15 -23.26
N ARG A 4 -15.76 -2.28 -22.00
CA ARG A 4 -16.02 -1.16 -21.08
C ARG A 4 -14.77 -0.66 -20.33
N LEU A 5 -13.66 -1.40 -20.42
CA LEU A 5 -12.46 -1.11 -19.66
C LEU A 5 -11.43 -0.39 -20.52
N ARG A 6 -11.14 0.88 -20.17
CA ARG A 6 -10.02 1.64 -20.76
C ARG A 6 -8.70 0.85 -20.61
N PRO A 7 -7.76 0.95 -21.58
CA PRO A 7 -6.44 0.35 -21.45
C PRO A 7 -5.77 0.91 -20.19
N ALA A 8 -5.51 0.02 -19.23
CA ALA A 8 -4.95 0.36 -17.94
C ALA A 8 -4.17 -0.85 -17.41
N ILE A 9 -3.10 -0.58 -16.67
CA ILE A 9 -2.41 -1.60 -15.87
C ILE A 9 -3.32 -1.90 -14.66
N ARG A 10 -3.55 -3.19 -14.38
CA ARG A 10 -4.46 -3.63 -13.31
C ARG A 10 -3.72 -4.55 -12.36
N THR A 11 -3.85 -4.28 -11.07
CA THR A 11 -3.40 -5.19 -10.02
C THR A 11 -4.27 -6.44 -10.02
N PRO A 12 -3.70 -7.65 -10.16
CA PRO A 12 -4.49 -8.88 -10.06
C PRO A 12 -5.04 -9.05 -8.64
N ALA A 13 -6.34 -9.29 -8.49
CA ALA A 13 -6.96 -9.58 -7.19
C ALA A 13 -6.33 -10.81 -6.50
N LEU A 14 -5.72 -11.70 -7.28
CA LEU A 14 -4.97 -12.85 -6.77
C LEU A 14 -3.76 -12.41 -5.92
N ARG A 15 -3.25 -11.18 -6.03
CA ARG A 15 -2.09 -10.73 -5.21
C ARG A 15 -2.41 -10.51 -3.74
N VAL A 16 -3.69 -10.53 -3.35
CA VAL A 16 -4.11 -10.39 -1.94
C VAL A 16 -3.47 -11.49 -1.11
N ALA A 17 -2.67 -11.11 -0.11
CA ALA A 17 -1.76 -12.00 0.62
C ALA A 17 -2.48 -13.14 1.36
N THR A 18 -3.71 -12.92 1.82
CA THR A 18 -4.47 -13.88 2.63
C THR A 18 -5.22 -14.94 1.83
N LEU A 19 -5.21 -14.87 0.49
CA LEU A 19 -5.92 -15.84 -0.34
C LEU A 19 -5.21 -17.19 -0.38
N THR A 20 -5.95 -18.24 -0.09
CA THR A 20 -5.52 -19.64 -0.24
C THR A 20 -5.38 -20.03 -1.71
N GLU A 21 -4.56 -21.04 -1.99
CA GLU A 21 -4.39 -21.55 -3.37
C GLU A 21 -5.70 -22.09 -3.95
N ARG A 22 -6.48 -22.81 -3.13
CA ARG A 22 -7.82 -23.27 -3.48
C ARG A 22 -8.71 -22.12 -3.99
N THR A 23 -8.75 -21.01 -3.26
CA THR A 23 -9.56 -19.85 -3.64
C THR A 23 -9.02 -19.19 -4.92
N ARG A 24 -7.70 -19.08 -5.08
CA ARG A 24 -7.08 -18.55 -6.31
C ARG A 24 -7.45 -19.37 -7.55
N GLU A 25 -7.32 -20.70 -7.46
CA GLU A 25 -7.68 -21.64 -8.54
C GLU A 25 -9.18 -21.59 -8.86
N ALA A 26 -10.03 -21.55 -7.83
CA ALA A 26 -11.48 -21.43 -7.99
C ALA A 26 -11.87 -20.12 -8.69
N ILE A 27 -11.25 -18.98 -8.32
CA ILE A 27 -11.47 -17.69 -8.98
C ILE A 27 -11.11 -17.80 -10.47
N LEU A 28 -9.95 -18.36 -10.80
CA LEU A 28 -9.49 -18.50 -12.19
C LEU A 28 -10.43 -19.40 -13.01
N THR A 29 -10.79 -20.56 -12.46
CA THR A 29 -11.66 -21.55 -13.10
C THR A 29 -13.06 -20.97 -13.36
N GLU A 30 -13.67 -20.35 -12.35
CA GLU A 30 -15.00 -19.78 -12.48
C GLU A 30 -15.02 -18.58 -13.41
N ARG A 31 -13.99 -17.72 -13.38
CA ARG A 31 -13.93 -16.55 -14.28
C ARG A 31 -13.85 -16.95 -15.75
N GLN A 32 -13.26 -18.10 -16.08
CA GLN A 32 -13.22 -18.61 -17.45
C GLN A 32 -14.60 -19.02 -17.97
N ARG A 33 -15.50 -19.48 -17.09
CA ARG A 33 -16.87 -19.87 -17.47
C ARG A 33 -17.72 -18.65 -17.81
N ARG A 34 -17.74 -17.66 -16.93
CA ARG A 34 -18.43 -16.38 -17.13
C ARG A 34 -17.95 -15.31 -16.12
N PRO A 35 -18.01 -14.01 -16.48
CA PRO A 35 -17.75 -12.92 -15.54
C PRO A 35 -18.63 -12.99 -14.29
N PHE A 36 -18.10 -12.53 -13.16
CA PHE A 36 -18.87 -12.39 -11.92
C PHE A 36 -19.82 -11.19 -12.02
N GLN A 37 -21.07 -11.37 -11.60
CA GLN A 37 -22.10 -10.32 -11.71
C GLN A 37 -22.34 -9.55 -10.42
N SER A 38 -22.02 -10.15 -9.27
CA SER A 38 -22.20 -9.58 -7.95
C SER A 38 -21.29 -10.26 -6.93
N LEU A 39 -21.20 -9.68 -5.73
CA LEU A 39 -20.48 -10.26 -4.61
C LEU A 39 -21.11 -11.62 -4.19
N ALA A 40 -22.44 -11.73 -4.23
CA ALA A 40 -23.15 -12.99 -4.03
C ALA A 40 -22.84 -14.05 -5.10
N ASP A 41 -22.80 -13.68 -6.40
CA ASP A 41 -22.44 -14.62 -7.49
C ASP A 41 -21.00 -15.12 -7.31
N PHE A 42 -20.07 -14.23 -6.94
CA PHE A 42 -18.70 -14.60 -6.61
C PHE A 42 -18.64 -15.59 -5.44
N PHE A 43 -19.29 -15.28 -4.32
CA PHE A 43 -19.28 -16.10 -3.11
C PHE A 43 -19.81 -17.52 -3.38
N LEU A 44 -20.95 -17.65 -4.05
CA LEU A 44 -21.60 -18.95 -4.29
C LEU A 44 -20.79 -19.86 -5.22
N ARG A 45 -20.04 -19.27 -6.17
CA ARG A 45 -19.26 -19.99 -7.17
C ARG A 45 -17.85 -20.34 -6.69
N VAL A 46 -17.18 -19.41 -6.02
CA VAL A 46 -15.79 -19.58 -5.56
C VAL A 46 -15.74 -20.25 -4.18
N ARG A 47 -16.75 -20.03 -3.33
CA ARG A 47 -16.79 -20.50 -1.93
C ARG A 47 -15.52 -20.15 -1.12
N PRO A 48 -15.12 -18.86 -1.08
CA PRO A 48 -14.02 -18.38 -0.25
C PRO A 48 -14.41 -18.35 1.24
N SER A 49 -13.42 -18.24 2.12
CA SER A 49 -13.67 -17.97 3.54
C SER A 49 -14.18 -16.53 3.75
N ARG A 50 -14.72 -16.24 4.94
CA ARG A 50 -15.14 -14.89 5.32
C ARG A 50 -13.95 -13.92 5.31
N GLU A 51 -12.82 -14.36 5.84
CA GLU A 51 -11.58 -13.58 5.91
C GLU A 51 -11.04 -13.25 4.51
N GLU A 52 -11.11 -14.22 3.59
CA GLU A 52 -10.74 -14.02 2.18
C GLU A 52 -11.66 -13.01 1.49
N MET A 53 -12.98 -13.07 1.74
CA MET A 53 -13.95 -12.09 1.23
C MET A 53 -13.68 -10.68 1.77
N GLU A 54 -13.43 -10.53 3.07
CA GLU A 54 -13.13 -9.24 3.68
C GLU A 54 -11.80 -8.68 3.18
N ALA A 55 -10.79 -9.52 2.95
CA ALA A 55 -9.52 -9.11 2.37
C ALA A 55 -9.67 -8.66 0.91
N LEU A 56 -10.43 -9.39 0.10
CA LEU A 56 -10.75 -8.99 -1.28
C LEU A 56 -11.53 -7.67 -1.31
N SER A 57 -12.51 -7.51 -0.41
CA SER A 57 -13.25 -6.25 -0.28
C SER A 57 -12.32 -5.12 0.11
N ARG A 58 -11.47 -5.26 1.14
CA ARG A 58 -10.49 -4.24 1.58
C ARG A 58 -9.44 -3.91 0.50
N ALA A 59 -9.01 -4.86 -0.30
CA ALA A 59 -8.13 -4.63 -1.45
C ALA A 59 -8.84 -4.02 -2.68
N GLY A 60 -10.18 -3.86 -2.64
CA GLY A 60 -10.95 -3.24 -3.73
C GLY A 60 -11.29 -4.14 -4.90
N ALA A 61 -11.15 -5.47 -4.74
CA ALA A 61 -11.45 -6.42 -5.79
C ALA A 61 -12.94 -6.40 -6.23
N PHE A 62 -13.83 -5.89 -5.39
CA PHE A 62 -15.28 -5.84 -5.61
C PHE A 62 -15.81 -4.44 -5.96
N ASP A 63 -14.94 -3.44 -6.11
CA ASP A 63 -15.37 -2.06 -6.40
C ASP A 63 -16.12 -1.94 -7.75
N GLY A 64 -15.87 -2.86 -8.68
CA GLY A 64 -16.60 -2.96 -9.94
C GLY A 64 -18.09 -3.31 -9.81
N PHE A 65 -18.54 -3.80 -8.65
CA PHE A 65 -19.96 -4.07 -8.40
C PHE A 65 -20.74 -2.83 -7.93
N GLY A 66 -20.07 -1.70 -7.72
CA GLY A 66 -20.71 -0.42 -7.38
C GLY A 66 -21.17 -0.29 -5.92
N HIS A 67 -20.88 -1.27 -5.07
CA HIS A 67 -21.16 -1.20 -3.63
C HIS A 67 -20.03 -0.47 -2.89
N THR A 68 -20.39 0.38 -1.93
CA THR A 68 -19.45 1.01 -0.99
C THR A 68 -18.79 -0.03 -0.08
N ARG A 69 -17.68 0.31 0.60
CA ARG A 69 -16.94 -0.69 1.40
C ARG A 69 -17.75 -1.17 2.60
N CYS A 70 -18.54 -0.29 3.23
CA CYS A 70 -19.44 -0.72 4.30
C CYS A 70 -20.56 -1.62 3.77
N GLN A 71 -21.13 -1.32 2.58
CA GLN A 71 -22.14 -2.19 1.98
C GLN A 71 -21.58 -3.58 1.66
N GLN A 72 -20.38 -3.64 1.06
CA GLN A 72 -19.69 -4.91 0.78
C GLN A 72 -19.48 -5.71 2.07
N PHE A 73 -18.98 -5.07 3.13
CA PHE A 73 -18.76 -5.72 4.43
C PHE A 73 -20.05 -6.35 4.96
N TRP A 74 -21.15 -5.62 5.01
CA TRP A 74 -22.43 -6.15 5.48
C TRP A 74 -23.00 -7.27 4.59
N GLU A 75 -22.78 -7.19 3.28
CA GLU A 75 -23.15 -8.27 2.36
C GLU A 75 -22.34 -9.53 2.63
N ILE A 76 -21.03 -9.40 2.85
CA ILE A 76 -20.13 -10.51 3.22
C ILE A 76 -20.60 -11.18 4.51
N GLN A 77 -20.92 -10.40 5.55
CA GLN A 77 -21.43 -10.93 6.82
C GLN A 77 -22.71 -11.75 6.63
N GLN A 78 -23.64 -11.25 5.81
CA GLN A 78 -24.89 -11.95 5.52
C GLN A 78 -24.67 -13.23 4.71
N LEU A 79 -23.79 -13.20 3.71
CA LEU A 79 -23.48 -14.37 2.89
C LEU A 79 -22.82 -15.47 3.72
N ALA A 80 -21.84 -15.10 4.56
CA ALA A 80 -21.15 -16.03 5.46
C ALA A 80 -22.11 -16.65 6.48
N ALA A 81 -23.05 -15.88 7.04
CA ALA A 81 -24.03 -16.40 7.98
C ALA A 81 -25.02 -17.41 7.36
N ARG A 82 -25.42 -17.19 6.09
CA ARG A 82 -26.42 -18.02 5.41
C ARG A 82 -25.85 -19.24 4.67
N TRP A 83 -24.62 -19.13 4.17
CA TRP A 83 -24.02 -20.14 3.27
C TRP A 83 -22.56 -20.44 3.60
N GLY A 84 -22.09 -20.04 4.78
CA GLY A 84 -20.76 -20.34 5.27
C GLY A 84 -20.57 -21.82 5.60
N PRO A 85 -19.32 -22.26 5.78
CA PRO A 85 -19.00 -23.65 6.10
C PRO A 85 -19.60 -24.10 7.44
N ASP A 86 -19.82 -23.18 8.38
CA ASP A 86 -20.41 -23.45 9.69
C ASP A 86 -21.95 -23.46 9.68
N THR A 87 -22.58 -23.14 8.54
CA THR A 87 -24.05 -23.16 8.44
C THR A 87 -24.53 -24.61 8.27
N PRO A 88 -25.42 -25.14 9.12
CA PRO A 88 -25.94 -26.50 8.99
C PRO A 88 -26.54 -26.73 7.60
N ALA A 89 -26.10 -27.81 6.94
CA ALA A 89 -26.54 -28.15 5.59
C ALA A 89 -28.08 -28.18 5.51
N GLY A 90 -28.64 -27.36 4.63
CA GLY A 90 -30.09 -27.32 4.36
C GLY A 90 -30.91 -26.29 5.18
N GLN A 91 -30.30 -25.50 6.07
CA GLN A 91 -31.03 -24.49 6.86
C GLN A 91 -30.66 -23.02 6.54
N GLY A 92 -29.78 -22.77 5.57
CA GLY A 92 -29.40 -21.40 5.17
C GLY A 92 -30.55 -20.50 4.69
N TRP A 93 -31.65 -21.10 4.25
CA TRP A 93 -32.90 -20.41 3.85
C TRP A 93 -33.85 -20.13 5.03
N LEU A 94 -33.70 -20.84 6.15
CA LEU A 94 -34.49 -20.67 7.38
C LEU A 94 -34.00 -19.52 8.23
N ILE A 95 -32.75 -19.07 8.02
CA ILE A 95 -32.26 -17.82 8.58
C ILE A 95 -32.94 -16.72 7.78
N PRO A 96 -33.96 -16.03 8.32
CA PRO A 96 -34.54 -14.91 7.61
C PRO A 96 -33.41 -13.94 7.26
N PRO A 97 -33.48 -13.24 6.12
CA PRO A 97 -32.65 -12.06 5.95
C PRO A 97 -32.78 -11.25 7.23
N PRO A 98 -31.69 -10.78 7.87
CA PRO A 98 -31.85 -9.75 8.88
C PRO A 98 -32.73 -8.71 8.21
N THR A 99 -33.96 -8.58 8.70
CA THR A 99 -34.93 -7.69 8.09
C THR A 99 -34.25 -6.35 8.08
N ALA A 100 -34.22 -5.71 6.92
CA ALA A 100 -33.67 -4.39 6.77
C ALA A 100 -34.54 -3.41 7.56
N ARG A 101 -34.40 -3.43 8.89
CA ARG A 101 -34.58 -2.28 9.75
C ARG A 101 -33.21 -1.61 9.82
N THR A 102 -32.98 -0.84 8.78
CA THR A 102 -32.50 0.55 8.72
C THR A 102 -32.09 1.30 10.01
N ASP A 103 -31.64 0.65 11.07
CA ASP A 103 -31.14 1.34 12.27
C ASP A 103 -29.64 1.05 12.50
N ALA A 104 -29.11 -0.10 12.05
CA ALA A 104 -27.68 -0.43 12.18
C ALA A 104 -26.75 0.15 11.09
N ARG A 105 -27.33 0.71 10.01
CA ARG A 105 -26.56 1.50 9.02
C ARG A 105 -26.03 2.81 9.60
N ALA A 106 -26.51 3.23 10.77
CA ALA A 106 -26.29 4.56 11.34
C ALA A 106 -24.97 4.74 12.11
N ALA A 107 -24.06 3.74 12.16
CA ALA A 107 -22.86 3.84 13.01
C ALA A 107 -21.51 3.53 12.33
N PHE A 108 -21.48 3.18 11.04
CA PHE A 108 -20.22 2.95 10.34
C PHE A 108 -19.97 4.01 9.28
N SER A 109 -18.93 4.80 9.48
CA SER A 109 -18.40 5.70 8.46
C SER A 109 -17.68 4.89 7.39
N GLU A 110 -17.82 5.32 6.14
CA GLU A 110 -17.01 4.79 5.05
C GLU A 110 -15.52 4.98 5.38
N PRO A 111 -14.66 3.99 5.06
CA PRO A 111 -13.24 4.11 5.28
C PRO A 111 -12.70 5.29 4.48
N THR A 112 -11.95 6.14 5.19
CA THR A 112 -11.24 7.28 4.61
C THR A 112 -10.26 6.81 3.54
N ARG A 113 -9.83 7.74 2.67
CA ARG A 113 -8.82 7.43 1.66
C ARG A 113 -7.53 6.87 2.28
N LEU A 114 -7.07 7.45 3.39
CA LEU A 114 -5.91 6.95 4.12
C LEU A 114 -6.08 5.50 4.59
N GLN A 115 -7.22 5.16 5.19
CA GLN A 115 -7.49 3.79 5.64
C GLN A 115 -7.53 2.79 4.48
N ARG A 116 -8.09 3.18 3.33
CA ARG A 116 -8.09 2.32 2.14
C ARG A 116 -6.67 2.05 1.65
N LEU A 117 -5.83 3.09 1.55
CA LEU A 117 -4.43 2.94 1.14
C LEU A 117 -3.62 2.09 2.15
N GLN A 118 -3.91 2.22 3.46
CA GLN A 118 -3.30 1.37 4.49
C GLN A 118 -3.68 -0.09 4.32
N TRP A 119 -4.95 -0.39 4.04
CA TRP A 119 -5.37 -1.77 3.76
C TRP A 119 -4.76 -2.32 2.47
N GLU A 120 -4.63 -1.50 1.43
CA GLU A 120 -3.95 -1.92 0.20
C GLU A 120 -2.47 -2.21 0.46
N MET A 121 -1.78 -1.37 1.24
CA MET A 121 -0.40 -1.63 1.66
C MET A 121 -0.30 -2.95 2.44
N GLU A 122 -1.19 -3.20 3.40
CA GLU A 122 -1.22 -4.44 4.19
C GLU A 122 -1.48 -5.68 3.32
N LEU A 123 -2.42 -5.61 2.39
CA LEU A 123 -2.93 -6.77 1.66
C LEU A 123 -2.23 -7.04 0.32
N LEU A 124 -1.69 -6.00 -0.31
CA LEU A 124 -1.04 -6.07 -1.63
C LEU A 124 0.46 -5.78 -1.56
N GLY A 125 0.95 -5.17 -0.48
CA GLY A 125 2.32 -4.69 -0.34
C GLY A 125 2.57 -3.32 -0.97
N PHE A 126 1.54 -2.67 -1.53
CA PHE A 126 1.61 -1.33 -2.10
C PHE A 126 0.21 -0.71 -2.22
N PRO A 127 0.08 0.63 -2.21
CA PRO A 127 -1.20 1.30 -2.44
C PRO A 127 -1.53 1.30 -3.93
N ALA A 128 -2.41 0.42 -4.36
CA ALA A 128 -2.81 0.28 -5.76
C ALA A 128 -3.65 1.46 -6.28
N SER A 129 -4.35 2.18 -5.40
CA SER A 129 -5.27 3.28 -5.75
C SER A 129 -4.74 4.69 -5.47
N GLY A 130 -3.48 4.83 -5.04
CA GLY A 130 -2.90 6.12 -4.68
C GLY A 130 -1.39 6.15 -4.63
N HIS A 131 -0.84 7.34 -4.42
CA HIS A 131 0.60 7.51 -4.29
C HIS A 131 1.08 7.03 -2.90
N PRO A 132 2.21 6.31 -2.79
CA PRO A 132 2.71 5.81 -1.49
C PRO A 132 2.88 6.88 -0.41
N LEU A 133 3.21 8.11 -0.81
CA LEU A 133 3.39 9.23 0.12
C LEU A 133 2.07 9.72 0.75
N GLU A 134 0.91 9.39 0.17
CA GLU A 134 -0.41 9.67 0.77
C GLU A 134 -0.59 8.93 2.10
N LEU A 135 0.19 7.88 2.38
CA LEU A 135 0.20 7.18 3.67
C LEU A 135 0.79 8.01 4.82
N TYR A 136 1.47 9.13 4.50
CA TYR A 136 2.17 9.98 5.46
C TYR A 136 1.68 11.43 5.38
N PRO A 137 0.38 11.70 5.63
CA PRO A 137 -0.21 13.03 5.47
C PRO A 137 0.29 14.05 6.50
N ASP A 138 0.79 13.57 7.65
CA ASP A 138 1.28 14.42 8.73
C ASP A 138 2.69 14.97 8.47
N VAL A 139 3.40 14.47 7.45
CA VAL A 139 4.76 14.94 7.11
C VAL A 139 4.70 16.31 6.43
N ALA A 140 5.59 17.20 6.85
CA ALA A 140 5.71 18.54 6.28
C ALA A 140 6.54 18.55 4.99
N TRP A 141 6.11 17.77 3.98
CA TRP A 141 6.79 17.58 2.68
C TRP A 141 7.27 18.90 2.05
N GLU A 142 6.47 19.96 2.19
CA GLU A 142 6.70 21.25 1.52
C GLU A 142 7.81 22.09 2.16
N THR A 143 8.35 21.63 3.30
CA THR A 143 9.45 22.31 4.01
C THR A 143 10.84 21.84 3.60
N TYR A 144 10.91 20.90 2.66
CA TYR A 144 12.12 20.22 2.23
C TYR A 144 12.54 20.62 0.82
N CYS A 145 13.83 20.42 0.50
CA CYS A 145 14.30 20.50 -0.87
C CYS A 145 13.73 19.32 -1.68
N PRO A 146 12.98 19.57 -2.77
CA PRO A 146 12.46 18.50 -3.60
C PRO A 146 13.57 17.81 -4.40
N VAL A 147 13.46 16.51 -4.61
CA VAL A 147 14.41 15.68 -5.36
C VAL A 147 14.67 16.24 -6.75
N ALA A 148 13.62 16.69 -7.46
CA ALA A 148 13.73 17.23 -8.81
C ALA A 148 14.62 18.48 -8.92
N ARG A 149 14.92 19.16 -7.80
CA ARG A 149 15.76 20.38 -7.77
C ARG A 149 17.16 20.14 -7.21
N LEU A 150 17.50 18.92 -6.80
CA LEU A 150 18.80 18.63 -6.17
C LEU A 150 19.99 19.08 -7.03
N ALA A 151 19.90 18.92 -8.35
CA ALA A 151 20.96 19.33 -9.28
C ALA A 151 21.30 20.83 -9.20
N GLU A 152 20.35 21.70 -8.81
CA GLU A 152 20.59 23.13 -8.62
C GLU A 152 21.53 23.43 -7.43
N PHE A 153 21.66 22.48 -6.51
CA PHE A 153 22.42 22.61 -5.26
C PHE A 153 23.71 21.78 -5.26
N ALA A 154 24.25 21.47 -6.44
CA ALA A 154 25.49 20.70 -6.56
C ALA A 154 26.62 21.27 -5.67
N GLY A 155 27.21 20.41 -4.83
CA GLY A 155 28.26 20.78 -3.88
C GLY A 155 27.78 21.43 -2.58
N GLN A 156 26.49 21.75 -2.45
CA GLN A 156 25.87 22.38 -1.27
C GLN A 156 25.23 21.34 -0.34
N GLU A 157 24.99 21.72 0.92
CA GLU A 157 24.19 20.94 1.87
C GLU A 157 22.70 21.27 1.68
N VAL A 158 21.88 20.22 1.60
CA VAL A 158 20.42 20.33 1.51
C VAL A 158 19.76 19.38 2.49
N THR A 159 18.55 19.73 2.93
CA THR A 159 17.68 18.82 3.68
C THR A 159 16.52 18.40 2.81
N LEU A 160 16.37 17.09 2.59
CA LEU A 160 15.24 16.49 1.89
C LEU A 160 14.47 15.55 2.82
N CYS A 161 13.27 15.17 2.41
CA CYS A 161 12.50 14.12 3.05
C CYS A 161 12.03 13.13 1.99
N GLY A 162 12.11 11.83 2.29
CA GLY A 162 11.72 10.80 1.35
C GLY A 162 11.29 9.50 2.02
N LEU A 163 10.40 8.78 1.34
CA LEU A 163 10.08 7.39 1.62
C LEU A 163 11.26 6.52 1.19
N VAL A 164 11.72 5.63 2.06
CA VAL A 164 12.72 4.61 1.73
C VAL A 164 12.07 3.59 0.81
N ILE A 165 12.57 3.50 -0.41
CA ILE A 165 12.11 2.55 -1.44
C ILE A 165 12.95 1.28 -1.43
N GLU A 166 14.27 1.44 -1.28
CA GLU A 166 15.24 0.36 -1.27
C GLU A 166 16.38 0.73 -0.32
N ASP A 167 16.94 -0.27 0.35
CA ASP A 167 18.12 -0.10 1.18
C ASP A 167 19.08 -1.30 1.09
N ARG A 168 20.38 -1.02 1.17
CA ARG A 168 21.40 -2.06 1.23
C ARG A 168 22.58 -1.66 2.10
N VAL A 169 22.99 -2.58 2.97
CA VAL A 169 24.21 -2.44 3.77
C VAL A 169 25.40 -2.95 2.96
N HIS A 170 26.47 -2.18 2.96
CA HIS A 170 27.73 -2.51 2.30
C HIS A 170 28.89 -2.33 3.28
N HIS A 171 29.99 -3.07 3.11
CA HIS A 171 31.19 -2.86 3.92
C HIS A 171 32.22 -2.13 3.07
N GLN A 172 32.78 -1.05 3.62
CA GLN A 172 33.85 -0.31 2.96
C GLN A 172 35.12 -1.16 2.87
N SER A 173 36.09 -0.72 2.07
CA SER A 173 37.42 -1.35 2.02
C SER A 173 38.10 -1.39 3.39
N THR A 174 37.76 -0.48 4.30
CA THR A 174 38.21 -0.47 5.70
C THR A 174 37.53 -1.51 6.59
N GLY A 175 36.53 -2.22 6.08
CA GLY A 175 35.69 -3.16 6.81
C GLY A 175 34.55 -2.49 7.60
N GLU A 176 34.46 -1.16 7.63
CA GLU A 176 33.38 -0.48 8.34
C GLU A 176 32.06 -0.53 7.53
N PRO A 177 30.90 -0.78 8.17
CA PRO A 177 29.63 -0.82 7.46
C PRO A 177 29.16 0.57 7.05
N MET A 178 28.63 0.67 5.84
CA MET A 178 27.93 1.82 5.27
C MET A 178 26.58 1.37 4.69
N LYS A 179 25.72 2.32 4.33
CA LYS A 179 24.39 2.00 3.80
C LYS A 179 24.05 2.87 2.60
N PHE A 180 23.50 2.27 1.55
CA PHE A 180 22.85 2.99 0.45
C PHE A 180 21.35 2.99 0.70
N LEU A 181 20.69 4.13 0.47
CA LEU A 181 19.22 4.24 0.48
C LEU A 181 18.76 4.89 -0.81
N THR A 182 17.68 4.36 -1.38
CA THR A 182 16.91 5.01 -2.43
C THR A 182 15.71 5.70 -1.78
N LEU A 183 15.64 7.04 -1.88
CA LEU A 183 14.59 7.85 -1.28
C LEU A 183 13.68 8.44 -2.36
N ALA A 184 12.37 8.41 -2.13
CA ALA A 184 11.37 9.00 -3.02
C ALA A 184 10.57 10.11 -2.35
N ASP A 185 10.38 11.22 -3.05
CA ASP A 185 9.45 12.28 -2.70
C ASP A 185 8.38 12.45 -3.80
N TRP A 186 7.57 13.52 -3.75
CA TRP A 186 6.54 13.80 -4.75
C TRP A 186 7.09 14.13 -6.14
N THR A 187 8.37 14.43 -6.25
CA THR A 187 9.01 14.99 -7.44
C THR A 187 9.99 14.02 -8.10
N GLY A 188 10.48 13.02 -7.38
CA GLY A 188 11.36 12.02 -7.95
C GLY A 188 11.98 11.07 -6.93
N VAL A 189 13.02 10.39 -7.39
CA VAL A 189 13.78 9.40 -6.62
C VAL A 189 15.26 9.78 -6.64
N VAL A 190 15.94 9.64 -5.50
CA VAL A 190 17.37 9.94 -5.35
C VAL A 190 18.09 8.80 -4.63
N GLU A 191 19.26 8.44 -5.12
CA GLU A 191 20.21 7.57 -4.41
C GLU A 191 20.96 8.37 -3.35
N THR A 192 21.20 7.75 -2.19
CA THR A 192 21.89 8.39 -1.08
C THR A 192 22.89 7.44 -0.43
N GLU A 193 24.01 7.98 0.08
CA GLU A 193 25.01 7.19 0.80
C GLU A 193 25.19 7.64 2.25
N LEU A 194 25.07 6.68 3.17
CA LEU A 194 25.45 6.82 4.58
C LEU A 194 26.78 6.10 4.79
N PHE A 195 27.90 6.83 4.65
CA PHE A 195 29.23 6.32 5.00
C PHE A 195 29.34 5.94 6.48
N ALA A 196 30.35 5.15 6.85
CA ALA A 196 30.46 4.52 8.17
C ALA A 196 30.26 5.46 9.36
N ALA A 197 30.82 6.67 9.33
CA ALA A 197 30.62 7.65 10.40
C ALA A 197 29.15 8.08 10.55
N SER A 198 28.47 8.34 9.43
CA SER A 198 27.05 8.70 9.40
C SER A 198 26.16 7.49 9.73
N TYR A 199 26.49 6.31 9.21
CA TYR A 199 25.76 5.07 9.48
C TYR A 199 25.83 4.66 10.96
N ARG A 200 26.98 4.78 11.62
CA ARG A 200 27.10 4.53 13.06
C ARG A 200 26.19 5.42 13.90
N ARG A 201 26.00 6.68 13.51
CA ARG A 201 25.19 7.65 14.26
C ARG A 201 23.70 7.58 13.93
N HIS A 202 23.37 7.37 12.66
CA HIS A 202 22.00 7.55 12.14
C HIS A 202 21.41 6.28 11.53
N GLY A 203 22.17 5.18 11.45
CA GLY A 203 21.72 3.92 10.83
C GLY A 203 20.44 3.36 11.45
N LEU A 204 20.27 3.51 12.77
CA LEU A 204 19.06 3.09 13.47
C LEU A 204 17.81 3.83 12.98
N ALA A 205 17.92 5.13 12.64
CA ALA A 205 16.81 5.90 12.11
C ALA A 205 16.32 5.32 10.78
N THR A 206 17.25 4.86 9.94
CA THR A 206 16.95 4.27 8.61
C THR A 206 16.20 2.94 8.65
N VAL A 207 16.11 2.30 9.83
CA VAL A 207 15.35 1.07 10.04
C VAL A 207 14.05 1.35 10.78
N ARG A 208 14.05 2.35 11.67
CA ARG A 208 12.88 2.70 12.49
C ARG A 208 11.80 3.44 11.73
N HIS A 209 12.16 4.20 10.71
CA HIS A 209 11.23 5.10 10.03
C HIS A 209 11.18 4.76 8.53
N PRO A 210 9.98 4.51 7.97
CA PRO A 210 9.83 4.31 6.53
C PRO A 210 10.04 5.62 5.76
N VAL A 211 9.74 6.76 6.37
CA VAL A 211 10.01 8.09 5.83
C VAL A 211 11.12 8.74 6.66
N LEU A 212 12.12 9.30 5.98
CA LEU A 212 13.30 9.89 6.61
C LEU A 212 13.43 11.35 6.23
N GLU A 213 13.76 12.19 7.21
CA GLU A 213 14.46 13.46 6.94
C GLU A 213 15.94 13.17 6.82
N VAL A 214 16.54 13.66 5.73
CA VAL A 214 17.96 13.47 5.44
C VAL A 214 18.58 14.80 5.09
N THR A 215 19.63 15.17 5.82
CA THR A 215 20.49 16.30 5.48
C THR A 215 21.81 15.77 4.94
N GLY A 216 22.20 16.22 3.76
CA GLY A 216 23.37 15.72 3.07
C GLY A 216 23.93 16.70 2.06
N ARG A 217 25.11 16.38 1.55
CA ARG A 217 25.77 17.15 0.50
C ARG A 217 25.40 16.57 -0.85
N VAL A 218 24.98 17.42 -1.79
CA VAL A 218 24.68 17.00 -3.16
C VAL A 218 25.98 16.76 -3.91
N GLU A 219 26.18 15.55 -4.41
CA GLU A 219 27.34 15.17 -5.19
C GLU A 219 26.89 14.80 -6.62
N PRO A 220 27.32 15.53 -7.66
CA PRO A 220 26.98 15.17 -9.03
C PRO A 220 27.66 13.84 -9.41
N PHE A 221 27.00 13.06 -10.25
CA PHE A 221 27.66 11.87 -10.81
C PHE A 221 28.83 12.26 -11.72
N GLU A 222 29.82 11.39 -11.83
CA GLU A 222 31.00 11.61 -12.68
C GLU A 222 30.64 11.83 -14.16
N ASN A 223 29.54 11.22 -14.62
CA ASN A 223 29.03 11.38 -15.98
C ASN A 223 28.25 12.70 -16.19
N GLY A 224 28.12 13.54 -15.16
CA GLY A 224 27.37 14.80 -15.17
C GLY A 224 25.86 14.66 -15.30
N ARG A 225 25.31 13.44 -15.25
CA ARG A 225 23.88 13.15 -15.46
C ARG A 225 23.22 12.65 -14.18
N GLY A 226 22.84 13.59 -13.33
CA GLY A 226 22.19 13.33 -12.05
C GLY A 226 23.11 13.58 -10.86
N CYS A 227 22.59 13.32 -9.68
CA CYS A 227 23.28 13.54 -8.41
C CYS A 227 22.91 12.46 -7.40
N THR A 228 23.84 12.18 -6.49
CA THR A 228 23.61 11.45 -5.25
C THR A 228 23.57 12.42 -4.08
N LEU A 229 23.04 11.97 -2.95
CA LEU A 229 23.12 12.69 -1.69
C LEU A 229 24.01 11.94 -0.69
N ARG A 230 25.17 12.52 -0.41
CA ARG A 230 26.02 12.05 0.69
C ARG A 230 25.42 12.47 2.03
N VAL A 231 24.92 11.52 2.79
CA VAL A 231 24.16 11.77 4.02
C VAL A 231 25.08 12.14 5.19
N LEU A 232 24.78 13.28 5.80
CA LEU A 232 25.44 13.78 7.00
C LEU A 232 24.61 13.50 8.26
N ARG A 233 23.29 13.66 8.16
CA ARG A 233 22.32 13.44 9.25
C ARG A 233 21.06 12.77 8.69
N ALA A 234 20.51 11.80 9.42
CA ALA A 234 19.20 11.22 9.13
C ALA A 234 18.39 11.05 10.42
N GLY A 235 17.07 11.23 10.31
CA GLY A 235 16.14 11.21 11.44
C GLY A 235 14.66 11.19 11.05
N GLU A 236 13.80 11.38 12.05
CA GLU A 236 12.35 11.48 11.85
C GLU A 236 11.99 12.74 11.06
N PRO A 237 10.99 12.67 10.15
CA PRO A 237 10.50 13.84 9.44
C PRO A 237 9.80 14.85 10.36
N ARG A 238 9.89 16.13 9.98
CA ARG A 238 9.09 17.22 10.52
C ARG A 238 7.62 16.94 10.26
N ARG A 239 6.80 17.20 11.26
CA ARG A 239 5.34 17.11 11.15
C ARG A 239 4.74 18.47 10.83
N ARG A 240 3.65 18.49 10.07
CA ARG A 240 2.84 19.70 9.86
C ARG A 240 2.35 20.19 11.22
N LYS A 241 2.49 21.49 11.50
CA LYS A 241 1.83 22.10 12.66
C LYS A 241 0.33 22.07 12.39
N ARG A 242 -0.43 21.49 13.33
CA ARG A 242 -1.90 21.52 13.30
C ARG A 242 -2.42 22.93 13.53
#